data_AF-A0A7C3B327-F1
#
_entry.id   AF-A0A7C3B327-F1
#
_cell.length_a   1.000
_cell.length_b   1.000
_cell.length_c   1.000
_cell.angle_alpha   90.00
_cell.angle_beta   90.00
_cell.angle_gamma   90.00
#
_symmetry.space_group_name_H-M   'P 1'
#
loop_
_entity.id
_entity.type
_entity.pdbx_description
1 polymer ?
#
loop_
_entity_poly.entity_id
_entity_poly.type
_entity_poly.pdbx_seq_one_letter_code
_entity_poly.pdbx_strand_id
1 'polypeptide(L)' 'MKKVKKSDVLSLCLEYNFWTWSAQKEIHPIPVDKAEGIYFWDFEGKQ' A
#
# COMPACT_ATOMS: atom_id res chain seq x y z
N MET A 1 16.72 -3.33 9.99
CA MET A 1 15.84 -2.44 9.20
C MET A 1 14.63 -2.08 10.07
N LYS A 2 14.14 -0.84 10.05
CA LYS A 2 12.98 -0.42 10.87
C LYS A 2 11.69 -1.02 10.30
N LYS A 3 10.79 -1.48 11.19
CA LYS A 3 9.44 -1.88 10.81
C LYS A 3 8.64 -0.62 10.45
N VAL A 4 8.14 -0.54 9.22
CA VAL A 4 7.40 0.62 8.70
C VAL A 4 5.92 0.46 9.05
N LYS A 5 5.24 1.55 9.43
CA LYS A 5 3.80 1.53 9.76
C LYS A 5 2.94 1.74 8.51
N LYS A 6 1.71 1.23 8.52
CA LYS A 6 0.70 1.40 7.43
C LYS A 6 0.54 2.85 6.98
N SER A 7 0.36 3.76 7.95
CA SER A 7 0.19 5.19 7.70
C SER A 7 1.35 5.77 6.91
N ASP A 8 2.57 5.37 7.27
CA ASP A 8 3.80 5.92 6.70
C ASP A 8 3.93 5.48 5.25
N VAL A 9 3.63 4.20 4.95
CA VAL A 9 3.66 3.68 3.56
C VAL A 9 2.60 4.37 2.70
N LEU A 10 1.35 4.43 3.16
CA LEU A 10 0.27 5.00 2.35
C LEU A 10 0.50 6.49 2.08
N SER A 11 0.84 7.28 3.12
CA SER A 11 1.08 8.72 2.95
C SER A 11 2.23 8.99 1.98
N LEU A 12 3.35 8.30 2.11
CA LEU A 12 4.50 8.48 1.21
C LEU A 12 4.17 8.06 -0.23
N CYS A 13 3.46 6.94 -0.43
CA CYS A 13 3.07 6.51 -1.76
C CYS A 13 2.07 7.47 -2.43
N LEU A 14 1.15 8.08 -1.67
CA LEU A 14 0.24 9.10 -2.20
C LEU A 14 0.97 10.38 -2.60
N GLU A 15 2.02 10.75 -1.86
CA GLU A 15 2.81 11.96 -2.09
C GLU A 15 3.78 11.81 -3.28
N TYR A 16 4.42 10.64 -3.42
CA TYR A 16 5.56 10.49 -4.33
C TYR A 16 5.36 9.54 -5.51
N ASN A 17 4.33 8.68 -5.52
CA ASN A 17 4.13 7.73 -6.63
C ASN A 17 3.15 8.26 -7.67
N PHE A 18 3.42 7.95 -8.94
CA PHE A 18 2.45 8.03 -10.02
C PHE A 18 1.75 6.69 -10.19
N TRP A 19 0.42 6.72 -10.22
CA TRP A 19 -0.40 5.52 -10.27
C TRP A 19 -0.88 5.26 -11.69
N THR A 20 -0.76 4.02 -12.12
CA THR A 20 -1.21 3.62 -13.46
C THR A 20 -2.73 3.47 -13.46
N TRP A 21 -3.36 3.86 -14.57
CA TRP A 21 -4.81 3.68 -14.80
C TRP A 21 -5.72 4.34 -13.76
N SER A 22 -5.25 5.38 -13.06
CA SER A 22 -6.06 6.10 -12.07
C SER A 22 -5.65 7.57 -12.00
N ALA A 23 -6.62 8.44 -11.74
CA ALA A 23 -6.35 9.85 -11.54
C ALA A 23 -5.77 10.08 -10.14
N GLN A 24 -4.68 10.85 -10.01
CA GLN A 24 -3.97 11.03 -8.73
C GLN A 24 -4.85 11.53 -7.58
N LYS A 25 -5.89 12.33 -7.87
CA LYS A 25 -6.81 12.87 -6.86
C LYS A 25 -7.86 11.87 -6.37
N GLU A 26 -8.09 10.77 -7.10
CA GLU A 26 -9.18 9.83 -6.86
C GLU A 26 -8.66 8.38 -6.82
N ILE A 27 -7.53 8.17 -6.14
CA ILE A 27 -6.97 6.84 -5.93
C ILE A 27 -7.22 6.34 -4.51
N HIS A 28 -7.45 5.03 -4.40
CA HIS A 28 -7.56 4.33 -3.12
C HIS A 28 -6.67 3.08 -3.12
N PRO A 29 -5.33 3.24 -2.99
CA PRO A 29 -4.41 2.11 -2.98
C PRO A 29 -4.66 1.16 -1.81
N ILE A 30 -4.40 -0.13 -2.02
CA ILE A 30 -4.36 -1.14 -0.96
C ILE A 30 -2.92 -1.28 -0.48
N PRO A 31 -2.57 -0.85 0.75
CA PRO A 31 -1.23 -1.03 1.28
C PRO A 31 -1.04 -2.51 1.66
N VAL A 32 -0.13 -3.20 0.96
CA VAL A 32 0.18 -4.62 1.20
C VAL A 32 1.42 -4.73 2.08
N ASP A 33 1.37 -5.53 3.15
CA ASP A 33 2.49 -5.76 4.08
C ASP A 33 3.32 -6.99 3.69
N LYS A 34 2.66 -8.08 3.28
CA LYS A 34 3.33 -9.33 2.90
C LYS A 34 2.56 -10.12 1.84
N ALA A 35 3.25 -11.05 1.18
CA ALA A 35 2.67 -12.03 0.27
C ALA A 35 3.34 -13.40 0.44
N GLU A 36 2.56 -14.47 0.28
CA GLU A 36 3.01 -15.86 0.44
C GLU A 36 2.13 -16.78 -0.43
N GLY A 37 2.76 -17.56 -1.30
CA GLY A 37 2.05 -18.40 -2.26
C GLY A 37 1.18 -17.57 -3.22
N ILE A 38 -0.11 -17.87 -3.26
CA ILE A 38 -1.12 -17.18 -4.09
C ILE A 38 -1.88 -16.07 -3.33
N TYR A 39 -1.40 -15.69 -2.14
CA TYR A 39 -2.10 -14.79 -1.23
C TYR A 39 -1.23 -13.59 -0.83
N PHE A 40 -1.89 -12.49 -0.47
CA PHE A 40 -1.26 -11.33 0.12
C PHE A 40 -2.05 -10.89 1.36
N TRP A 41 -1.41 -10.11 2.23
CA TRP A 41 -2.05 -9.54 3.41
C TRP A 41 -1.80 -8.05 3.46
N ASP A 42 -2.86 -7.29 3.70
CA ASP A 42 -2.72 -5.87 4.03
C ASP A 42 -2.18 -5.67 5.45
N PHE A 43 -1.92 -4.41 5.80
CA PHE A 43 -1.41 -4.06 7.14
C PHE A 43 -2.42 -4.30 8.28
N GLU A 44 -3.69 -4.60 7.99
CA GLU A 44 -4.71 -4.98 8.97
C GLU A 44 -4.81 -6.52 9.11
N GLY A 45 -4.03 -7.27 8.33
CA GLY A 45 -4.02 -8.73 8.33
C GLY A 45 -5.15 -9.33 7.49
N LYS A 46 -5.83 -8.54 6.66
CA LYS A 46 -6.83 -9.04 5.72
C LYS A 46 -6.13 -9.68 4.52
N GLN A 47 -6.55 -10.90 4.20
CA GLN A 47 -6.10 -11.71 3.06
C GLN A 47 -6.92 -11.41 1.79
#